data_AF-A0A9E2R107-F1
#
_entry.id   AF-A0A9E2R107-F1
#
_cell.length_a   1.000
_cell.length_b   1.000
_cell.length_c   1.000
_cell.angle_alpha   90.00
_cell.angle_beta   90.00
_cell.angle_gamma   90.00
#
_symmetry.space_group_name_H-M   'P 1'
#
loop_
_entity.id
_entity.type
_entity.pdbx_description
1 polymer ?
#
loop_
_entity_poly.entity_id
_entity_poly.type
_entity_poly.pdbx_seq_one_letter_code
_entity_poly.pdbx_strand_id
1 'polypeptide(L)'
;YLTHSFFPFVNYDPDGSLGLITETMNVSMTTRQILIAAKGTINSTNVPSGGPNTQGETTLYTVISHPDPQPTPGSQLSITGISVSGTRLTLSWAGGSSPFQVQSTASLSNPTWQTVLNVTNQQSATVTATGSTAFYRVQGH
;
A
#
# COMPACT_ATOMS: atom_id res chain seq x y z
N TYR A 1 -3.52 15.89 32.92
CA TYR A 1 -2.64 14.83 32.40
C TYR A 1 -2.42 15.15 30.93
N LEU A 2 -1.22 15.57 30.53
CA LEU A 2 -0.89 15.83 29.13
C LEU A 2 -0.55 14.48 28.48
N THR A 3 -0.95 14.30 27.23
CA THR A 3 -0.54 13.13 26.43
C THR A 3 0.99 13.09 26.38
N HIS A 4 1.58 11.92 26.63
CA HIS A 4 3.03 11.75 26.53
C HIS A 4 3.49 12.06 25.10
N SER A 5 4.58 12.82 24.97
CA SER A 5 5.20 13.07 23.68
C SER A 5 5.88 11.81 23.17
N PHE A 6 5.70 11.51 21.88
CA PHE A 6 6.45 10.47 21.19
C PHE A 6 7.69 11.10 20.54
N PHE A 7 8.87 10.67 20.97
CA PHE A 7 10.13 11.02 20.32
C PHE A 7 10.53 9.88 19.37
N PRO A 8 10.41 10.07 18.04
CA PRO A 8 10.65 9.01 17.06
C PRO A 8 12.09 8.49 17.05
N PHE A 9 13.05 9.32 17.44
CA PHE A 9 14.44 8.97 17.59
C PHE A 9 14.94 9.40 18.95
N VAL A 10 15.67 8.49 19.61
CA VAL A 10 16.46 8.79 20.80
C VAL A 10 17.90 8.51 20.44
N ASN A 11 18.75 9.53 20.51
CA ASN A 11 20.17 9.33 20.27
C ASN A 11 20.74 8.56 21.45
N TYR A 12 21.41 7.45 21.16
CA TYR A 12 22.21 6.75 22.17
C TYR A 12 23.48 7.58 22.39
N ASP A 13 23.36 8.62 23.21
CA ASP A 13 24.45 9.48 23.64
C ASP A 13 24.35 9.69 25.15
N PRO A 14 24.65 8.65 25.95
CA PRO A 14 24.29 8.60 27.37
C PRO A 14 24.99 9.67 28.22
N ASP A 15 26.12 10.19 27.76
CA ASP A 15 26.91 11.24 28.41
C ASP A 15 27.05 12.52 27.56
N GLY A 16 26.41 12.58 26.39
CA GLY A 16 26.50 13.72 25.47
C GLY A 16 27.84 13.85 24.75
N SER A 17 28.71 12.84 24.85
CA SER A 17 30.07 12.87 24.29
C SER A 17 30.16 12.31 22.88
N LEU A 18 29.17 11.53 22.44
CA LEU A 18 29.21 10.82 21.16
C LEU A 18 28.86 11.75 19.98
N GLY A 19 28.15 12.86 20.20
CA GLY A 19 27.86 13.84 19.15
C GLY A 19 26.86 13.34 18.10
N LEU A 20 26.05 12.35 18.47
CA LEU A 20 24.95 11.86 17.65
C LEU A 20 23.81 12.87 17.70
N ILE A 21 23.43 13.41 16.55
CA ILE A 21 22.34 14.38 16.43
C ILE A 21 21.31 13.89 15.44
N THR A 22 20.04 14.11 15.77
CA THR A 22 18.89 13.85 14.91
C THR A 22 18.01 15.08 14.95
N GLU A 23 17.72 15.63 13.79
CA GLU A 23 17.03 16.90 13.60
C GLU A 23 15.93 16.75 12.55
N THR A 24 15.00 17.70 12.52
CA THR A 24 13.97 17.80 11.46
C THR A 24 13.11 16.54 11.29
N MET A 25 12.72 15.92 12.42
CA MET A 25 11.93 14.69 12.38
C MET A 25 10.57 14.92 11.71
N ASN A 26 10.20 14.02 10.80
CA ASN A 26 8.90 13.98 10.18
C ASN A 26 8.29 12.58 10.29
N VAL A 27 7.00 12.52 10.61
CA VAL A 27 6.23 11.28 10.67
C VAL A 27 5.14 11.34 9.60
N SER A 28 5.03 10.29 8.81
CA SER A 28 3.94 10.07 7.87
C SER A 28 3.38 8.66 8.06
N MET A 29 2.11 8.46 7.78
CA MET A 29 1.47 7.16 7.91
C MET A 29 0.66 6.81 6.68
N THR A 30 0.58 5.52 6.42
CA THR A 30 -0.30 4.90 5.43
C THR A 30 -1.07 3.79 6.13
N THR A 31 -2.03 3.18 5.43
CA THR A 31 -2.71 1.95 5.90
C THR A 31 -1.79 0.73 6.01
N ARG A 32 -0.53 0.86 5.60
CA ARG A 32 0.44 -0.24 5.56
C ARG A 32 1.63 -0.04 6.49
N GLN A 33 1.96 1.20 6.83
CA GLN A 33 3.21 1.52 7.54
C GLN A 33 3.18 2.94 8.12
N ILE A 34 3.96 3.14 9.19
CA ILE A 34 4.38 4.44 9.70
C ILE A 34 5.81 4.66 9.23
N LEU A 35 6.04 5.76 8.50
CA LEU A 35 7.36 6.20 8.08
C LEU A 35 7.81 7.33 8.98
N ILE A 36 8.99 7.15 9.55
CA ILE A 36 9.63 8.14 10.39
C ILE A 36 10.95 8.48 9.69
N ALA A 37 11.14 9.74 9.34
CA ALA A 37 12.39 10.21 8.76
C ALA A 37 12.96 11.37 9.56
N ALA A 38 14.27 11.53 9.47
CA ALA A 38 14.99 12.64 10.04
C ALA A 38 16.28 12.88 9.24
N LYS A 39 17.00 13.93 9.63
CA LYS A 39 18.36 14.17 9.19
C LYS A 39 19.28 14.23 10.40
N GLY A 40 20.55 13.93 10.23
CA GLY A 40 21.45 13.95 11.37
C GLY A 40 22.90 13.61 11.06
N THR A 41 23.70 13.62 12.12
CA THR A 41 25.06 13.10 12.14
C THR A 41 24.99 11.79 12.92
N ILE A 42 25.05 10.67 12.20
CA ILE A 42 24.65 9.35 12.72
C ILE A 42 25.73 8.31 12.48
N ASN A 43 25.56 7.13 13.07
CA ASN A 43 26.36 5.95 12.75
C ASN A 43 25.63 5.09 11.72
N SER A 44 26.10 5.10 10.47
CA SER A 44 25.51 4.36 9.34
C SER A 44 25.54 2.83 9.52
N THR A 45 26.35 2.32 10.44
CA THR A 45 26.45 0.89 10.76
C THR A 45 25.66 0.48 11.99
N ASN A 46 24.87 1.40 12.56
CA ASN A 46 24.11 1.19 13.79
C ASN A 46 24.99 0.67 14.95
N VAL A 47 26.20 1.24 15.08
CA VAL A 47 27.14 1.01 16.19
C VAL A 47 27.21 2.30 17.02
N PRO A 48 26.34 2.47 18.03
CA PRO A 48 26.19 3.77 18.68
C PRO A 48 27.43 4.21 19.47
N SER A 49 28.14 3.26 20.10
CA SER A 49 29.38 3.53 20.84
C SER A 49 30.54 4.01 19.96
N GLY A 50 30.43 3.86 18.63
CA GLY A 50 31.44 4.31 17.67
C GLY A 50 31.34 5.79 17.31
N GLY A 51 30.32 6.51 17.82
CA GLY A 51 30.03 7.88 17.42
C GLY A 51 29.55 7.99 15.96
N PRO A 52 29.32 9.21 15.47
CA PRO A 52 28.89 9.45 14.10
C PRO A 52 30.00 9.14 13.09
N ASN A 53 29.62 8.53 11.97
CA ASN A 53 30.51 8.27 10.84
C ASN A 53 29.96 8.80 9.50
N THR A 54 28.88 9.57 9.55
CA THR A 54 28.27 10.21 8.39
C THR A 54 28.52 11.72 8.40
N GLN A 55 28.29 12.38 7.26
CA GLN A 55 28.24 13.84 7.21
C GLN A 55 27.02 14.37 7.98
N GLY A 56 27.05 15.65 8.33
CA GLY A 56 25.87 16.35 8.84
C GLY A 56 24.71 16.29 7.86
N GLU A 57 23.49 16.37 8.39
CA GLU A 57 22.24 16.30 7.62
C GLU A 57 22.01 14.99 6.84
N THR A 58 22.72 13.90 7.17
CA THR A 58 22.49 12.59 6.54
C THR A 58 21.08 12.12 6.82
N THR A 59 20.35 11.74 5.77
CA THR A 59 18.96 11.28 5.90
C THR A 59 18.91 9.85 6.45
N LEU A 60 18.06 9.63 7.44
CA LEU A 60 17.77 8.31 8.00
C LEU A 60 16.26 8.09 8.10
N TYR A 61 15.85 6.82 8.05
CA TYR A 61 14.44 6.44 8.16
C TYR A 61 14.26 5.16 8.98
N THR A 62 13.14 5.10 9.70
CA THR A 62 12.61 3.88 10.32
C THR A 62 11.22 3.65 9.77
N VAL A 63 10.92 2.40 9.38
CA VAL A 63 9.62 1.99 8.88
C VAL A 63 9.03 0.99 9.86
N ILE A 64 7.87 1.31 10.41
CA ILE A 64 7.09 0.39 11.25
C ILE A 64 5.96 -0.16 10.39
N SER A 65 6.03 -1.45 10.07
CA SER A 65 5.01 -2.15 9.29
C SER A 65 3.73 -2.34 10.11
N HIS A 66 2.57 -2.18 9.46
CA HIS A 66 1.30 -2.53 10.08
C HIS A 66 1.16 -4.06 10.18
N PRO A 67 0.69 -4.63 11.31
CA PRO A 67 0.55 -6.08 11.47
C PRO A 67 -0.49 -6.70 10.53
N ASP A 68 -1.43 -5.90 10.03
CA ASP A 68 -2.44 -6.28 9.03
C ASP A 68 -2.62 -5.17 7.97
N PRO A 69 -1.71 -5.06 6.97
CA PRO A 69 -1.69 -3.93 6.05
C PRO A 69 -2.98 -3.82 5.23
N GLN A 70 -3.69 -2.69 5.34
CA GLN A 70 -4.93 -2.45 4.60
C GLN A 70 -4.67 -1.72 3.28
N PRO A 71 -5.52 -1.87 2.25
CA PRO A 71 -5.46 -1.02 1.06
C PRO A 71 -5.72 0.44 1.41
N THR A 72 -5.19 1.36 0.60
CA THR A 72 -5.40 2.81 0.79
C THR A 72 -6.90 3.12 0.82
N PRO A 73 -7.39 4.00 1.72
CA PRO A 73 -8.81 4.37 1.74
C PRO A 73 -9.22 4.95 0.38
N GLY A 74 -10.31 4.46 -0.21
CA GLY A 74 -10.72 4.79 -1.59
C GLY A 74 -10.09 3.94 -2.68
N SER A 75 -9.15 3.05 -2.35
CA SER A 75 -8.61 2.02 -3.26
C SER A 75 -9.42 0.71 -3.20
N GLN A 76 -10.61 0.71 -2.61
CA GLN A 76 -11.48 -0.47 -2.64
C GLN A 76 -11.87 -0.74 -4.09
N LEU A 77 -11.61 -1.96 -4.55
CA LEU A 77 -12.00 -2.38 -5.88
C LEU A 77 -13.54 -2.38 -5.98
N SER A 78 -14.08 -1.51 -6.83
CA SER A 78 -15.51 -1.41 -7.06
C SER A 78 -15.79 -1.29 -8.54
N ILE A 79 -16.76 -2.06 -9.02
CA ILE A 79 -17.33 -1.86 -10.37
C ILE A 79 -18.04 -0.51 -10.37
N THR A 80 -17.71 0.34 -11.32
CA THR A 80 -18.23 1.71 -11.47
C THR A 80 -19.11 1.88 -12.70
N GLY A 81 -18.99 1.00 -13.67
CA GLY A 81 -19.76 1.05 -14.90
C GLY A 81 -19.96 -0.32 -15.51
N ILE A 82 -21.16 -0.54 -16.03
CA ILE A 82 -21.51 -1.71 -16.82
C ILE A 82 -22.26 -1.20 -18.06
N SER A 83 -21.76 -1.55 -19.25
CA SER A 83 -22.46 -1.24 -20.50
C SER A 83 -22.54 -2.48 -21.38
N VAL A 84 -23.66 -2.62 -22.10
CA VAL A 84 -23.91 -3.73 -23.00
C VAL A 84 -24.24 -3.17 -24.39
N SER A 85 -23.56 -3.68 -25.41
CA SER A 85 -23.83 -3.38 -26.82
C SER A 85 -23.78 -4.66 -27.63
N GLY A 86 -24.95 -5.17 -28.02
CA GLY A 86 -25.09 -6.52 -28.58
C GLY A 86 -24.59 -7.57 -27.59
N THR A 87 -23.62 -8.39 -28.01
CA THR A 87 -22.97 -9.40 -27.15
C THR A 87 -21.76 -8.87 -26.39
N ARG A 88 -21.43 -7.58 -26.51
CA ARG A 88 -20.25 -6.98 -25.85
C ARG A 88 -20.66 -6.38 -24.52
N LEU A 89 -20.15 -6.94 -23.43
CA LEU A 89 -20.28 -6.41 -22.07
C LEU A 89 -18.96 -5.72 -21.71
N THR A 90 -19.02 -4.42 -21.40
CA THR A 90 -17.87 -3.68 -20.88
C THR A 90 -18.07 -3.41 -19.39
N LEU A 91 -17.12 -3.88 -18.60
CA LEU A 91 -17.03 -3.63 -17.17
C LEU A 91 -15.96 -2.58 -16.94
N SER A 92 -16.28 -1.54 -16.17
CA SER A 92 -15.33 -0.53 -15.70
C SER A 92 -15.31 -0.56 -14.18
N TRP A 93 -14.12 -0.38 -13.59
CA TRP A 93 -13.94 -0.36 -12.14
C TRP A 93 -12.97 0.74 -11.71
N ALA A 94 -12.96 1.03 -10.41
CA ALA A 94 -12.00 1.91 -9.77
C ALA A 94 -11.37 1.21 -8.56
N GLY A 95 -10.21 1.69 -8.12
CA GLY A 95 -9.45 1.08 -7.04
C GLY A 95 -8.85 -0.28 -7.41
N GLY A 96 -8.51 -1.05 -6.38
CA GLY A 96 -7.75 -2.30 -6.46
C GLY A 96 -6.27 -2.09 -6.81
N SER A 97 -5.51 -3.18 -6.77
CA SER A 97 -4.11 -3.22 -7.21
C SER A 97 -4.01 -4.05 -8.48
N SER A 98 -3.41 -3.49 -9.54
CA SER A 98 -3.12 -4.22 -10.78
C SER A 98 -2.06 -5.30 -10.54
N PRO A 99 -2.05 -6.40 -11.30
CA PRO A 99 -2.94 -6.70 -12.43
C PRO A 99 -4.34 -7.17 -11.97
N PHE A 100 -5.32 -7.05 -12.86
CA PHE A 100 -6.71 -7.43 -12.62
C PHE A 100 -7.10 -8.68 -13.39
N GLN A 101 -7.90 -9.53 -12.76
CA GLN A 101 -8.51 -10.71 -13.37
C GLN A 101 -10.03 -10.57 -13.37
N VAL A 102 -10.65 -10.66 -14.55
CA VAL A 102 -12.11 -10.71 -14.70
C VAL A 102 -12.55 -12.17 -14.71
N GLN A 103 -13.57 -12.47 -13.92
CA GLN A 103 -14.16 -13.81 -13.85
C GLN A 103 -15.68 -13.72 -13.98
N SER A 104 -16.28 -14.80 -14.46
CA SER A 104 -17.73 -14.95 -14.49
C SER A 104 -18.18 -16.24 -13.81
N THR A 105 -19.44 -16.25 -13.39
CA THR A 105 -20.14 -17.44 -12.94
C THR A 105 -21.60 -17.40 -13.36
N ALA A 106 -22.23 -18.55 -13.54
CA ALA A 106 -23.64 -18.64 -13.91
C ALA A 106 -24.59 -18.55 -12.69
N SER A 107 -24.09 -18.75 -11.47
CA SER A 107 -24.91 -18.76 -10.26
C SER A 107 -24.15 -18.18 -9.06
N LEU A 108 -24.84 -17.38 -8.23
CA LEU A 108 -24.32 -16.94 -6.94
C LEU A 108 -24.66 -17.89 -5.78
N SER A 109 -25.60 -18.82 -5.96
CA SER A 109 -25.96 -19.78 -4.90
C SER A 109 -24.90 -20.88 -4.72
N ASN A 110 -24.21 -21.25 -5.81
CA ASN A 110 -23.06 -22.16 -5.82
C ASN A 110 -22.07 -21.67 -6.88
N PRO A 111 -21.24 -20.67 -6.57
CA PRO A 111 -20.45 -19.98 -7.57
C PRO A 111 -19.22 -20.79 -8.00
N THR A 112 -19.21 -21.20 -9.26
CA THR A 112 -18.01 -21.68 -9.94
C THR A 112 -17.46 -20.55 -10.80
N TRP A 113 -16.46 -19.82 -10.31
CA TRP A 113 -15.85 -18.70 -11.01
C TRP A 113 -14.86 -19.17 -12.07
N GLN A 114 -15.05 -18.72 -13.31
CA GLN A 114 -14.20 -19.03 -14.45
C GLN A 114 -13.56 -17.76 -14.99
N THR A 115 -12.30 -17.85 -15.39
CA THR A 115 -11.58 -16.76 -16.02
C THR A 115 -12.14 -16.50 -17.42
N VAL A 116 -12.52 -15.25 -17.70
CA VAL A 116 -13.11 -14.85 -18.99
C VAL A 116 -12.16 -14.05 -19.87
N LEU A 117 -11.08 -13.51 -19.31
CA LEU A 117 -10.04 -12.74 -20.02
C LEU A 117 -8.67 -13.00 -19.40
N ASN A 118 -7.61 -12.73 -20.15
CA ASN A 118 -6.27 -12.65 -19.57
C ASN A 118 -6.16 -11.47 -18.58
N VAL A 119 -5.19 -11.56 -17.67
CA VAL A 119 -4.92 -10.48 -16.72
C VAL A 119 -4.66 -9.15 -17.44
N THR A 120 -5.18 -8.06 -16.88
CA THR A 120 -5.09 -6.71 -17.47
C THR A 120 -4.61 -5.70 -16.44
N ASN A 121 -3.84 -4.70 -16.88
CA ASN A 121 -3.47 -3.55 -16.04
C ASN A 121 -4.47 -2.38 -16.19
N GLN A 122 -5.52 -2.55 -17.02
CA GLN A 122 -6.52 -1.53 -17.28
C GLN A 122 -7.66 -1.60 -16.25
N GLN A 123 -8.32 -0.46 -16.01
CA GLN A 123 -9.52 -0.33 -15.17
C GLN A 123 -10.83 -0.59 -15.93
N SER A 124 -10.75 -1.16 -17.13
CA SER A 124 -11.92 -1.68 -17.83
C SER A 124 -11.56 -2.92 -18.64
N ALA A 125 -12.57 -3.73 -18.91
CA ALA A 125 -12.46 -4.87 -19.80
C ALA A 125 -13.77 -5.11 -20.55
N THR A 126 -13.65 -5.50 -21.81
CA THR A 126 -14.79 -5.95 -22.63
C THR A 126 -14.75 -7.46 -22.76
N VAL A 127 -15.83 -8.12 -22.34
CA VAL A 127 -16.06 -9.56 -22.45
C VAL A 127 -17.22 -9.83 -23.40
N THR A 128 -17.22 -11.00 -24.02
CA THR A 128 -18.40 -11.49 -24.75
C THR A 128 -19.38 -12.06 -23.73
N ALA A 129 -20.59 -11.49 -23.66
CA ALA A 129 -21.67 -12.05 -22.86
C ALA A 129 -22.10 -13.40 -23.45
N THR A 130 -22.06 -14.45 -22.63
CA THR A 130 -22.50 -15.80 -23.01
C THR A 130 -23.73 -16.19 -22.20
N GLY A 131 -24.78 -16.65 -22.88
CA GLY A 131 -26.05 -17.02 -22.24
C GLY A 131 -26.95 -15.83 -21.92
N SER A 132 -28.10 -16.11 -21.29
CA SER A 132 -29.11 -15.12 -20.91
C SER A 132 -28.80 -14.41 -19.58
N THR A 133 -27.97 -15.00 -18.72
CA THR A 133 -27.61 -14.44 -17.41
C THR A 133 -26.24 -14.94 -16.96
N ALA A 134 -25.40 -14.03 -16.49
CA ALA A 134 -24.12 -14.33 -15.87
C ALA A 134 -23.78 -13.25 -14.83
N PHE A 135 -23.01 -13.64 -13.82
CA PHE A 135 -22.47 -12.74 -12.81
C PHE A 135 -20.99 -12.56 -13.06
N TYR A 136 -20.49 -11.34 -12.82
CA TYR A 136 -19.10 -10.98 -13.06
C TYR A 136 -18.47 -10.42 -11.79
N ARG A 137 -17.18 -10.71 -11.61
CA ARG A 137 -16.35 -10.07 -10.60
C ARG A 137 -15.02 -9.67 -11.19
N VAL A 138 -14.40 -8.68 -10.56
CA VAL A 138 -13.02 -8.28 -10.79
C VAL A 138 -12.27 -8.47 -9.48
N GLN A 139 -11.05 -8.97 -9.55
CA GLN A 139 -10.14 -9.11 -8.42
C GLN A 139 -8.73 -8.67 -8.81
N GLY A 140 -7.91 -8.30 -7.81
CA GLY A 140 -6.46 -8.27 -8.00
C GLY A 140 -5.93 -9.68 -8.27
N HIS A 141 -4.97 -9.80 -9.17
CA HIS A 141 -4.30 -11.07 -9.51
C HIS A 141 -3.24 -11.43 -8.47
#